data_AF-A0A4R4QI21-F1
#
_entry.id   AF-A0A4R4QI21-F1
#
_cell.length_a   1.000
_cell.length_b   1.000
_cell.length_c   1.000
_cell.angle_alpha   90.00
_cell.angle_beta   90.00
_cell.angle_gamma   90.00
#
_symmetry.space_group_name_H-M   'P 1'
#
loop_
_entity.id
_entity.type
_entity.pdbx_description
1 polymer ?
#
loop_
_entity_poly.entity_id
_entity_poly.type
_entity_poly.pdbx_seq_one_letter_code
_entity_poly.pdbx_strand_id
1 'polypeptide(L)'
;MKVERPALGATIRRARVPVVLTVIAAGIAALGGYWTGVSHDRHSATAVVLTGAVTWSNEETRLIAFEVDGVVRKPDDGDTIYSVLTDNWQDVAGTSHSDGTYPTCLGGNGGDPVSTDHHRAELTVIDWDTDGAQRMHVAVRVRCLD
;
A
#
# COMPACT_ATOMS: atom_id res chain seq x y z
N MET A 1 66.69 -12.94 36.13
CA MET A 1 67.46 -12.62 34.91
C MET A 1 67.79 -13.91 34.16
N LYS A 2 67.30 -14.09 32.92
CA LYS A 2 68.06 -14.51 31.72
C LYS A 2 67.07 -14.46 30.54
N VAL A 3 67.52 -14.07 29.35
CA VAL A 3 66.68 -13.97 28.15
C VAL A 3 67.34 -14.79 27.05
N GLU A 4 66.61 -15.74 26.49
CA GLU A 4 66.98 -16.42 25.25
C GLU A 4 65.75 -16.41 24.33
N ARG A 5 65.93 -15.92 23.09
CA ARG A 5 64.95 -15.98 22.00
C ARG A 5 65.51 -16.90 20.88
N PRO A 6 64.91 -16.99 19.68
CA PRO A 6 64.49 -18.29 19.14
C PRO A 6 65.47 -18.87 18.11
N ALA A 7 65.27 -20.14 17.77
CA ALA A 7 65.83 -20.76 16.57
C ALA A 7 64.70 -21.34 15.71
N LEU A 8 64.59 -20.90 14.45
CA LEU A 8 63.67 -21.50 13.48
C LEU A 8 64.30 -22.76 12.88
N GLY A 9 63.55 -23.87 12.91
CA GLY A 9 63.87 -25.09 12.15
C GLY A 9 62.92 -25.26 10.97
N ALA A 10 63.39 -24.98 9.76
CA ALA A 10 62.76 -25.41 8.51
C ALA A 10 63.37 -26.77 8.07
N THR A 11 62.72 -27.67 7.32
CA THR A 11 61.37 -27.62 6.71
C THR A 11 60.67 -29.00 6.96
N ILE A 12 59.88 -29.71 6.13
CA ILE A 12 59.50 -29.64 4.70
C ILE A 12 58.06 -30.17 4.47
N ARG A 13 57.54 -29.90 3.27
CA ARG A 13 56.22 -30.26 2.75
C ARG A 13 55.75 -31.70 3.07
N ARG A 14 54.55 -31.82 3.64
CA ARG A 14 53.58 -32.85 3.21
C ARG A 14 52.38 -32.15 2.60
N ALA A 15 52.20 -32.28 1.29
CA ALA A 15 51.02 -31.75 0.61
C ALA A 15 49.80 -32.61 0.99
N ARG A 16 48.78 -31.98 1.55
CA ARG A 16 47.43 -32.54 1.72
C ARG A 16 46.42 -31.43 1.42
N VAL A 17 45.76 -31.56 0.27
CA VAL A 17 44.80 -30.63 -0.31
C VAL A 17 43.70 -31.49 -0.96
N PRO A 18 42.40 -31.13 -0.89
CA PRO A 18 41.71 -30.27 0.06
C PRO A 18 40.57 -31.02 0.81
N VAL A 19 40.07 -30.43 1.89
CA VAL A 19 38.62 -30.49 2.20
C VAL A 19 38.20 -29.09 2.65
N VAL A 20 37.57 -28.34 1.74
CA VAL A 20 36.90 -27.08 2.09
C VAL A 20 35.55 -27.45 2.70
N LEU A 21 35.47 -27.44 4.03
CA LEU A 21 34.21 -27.68 4.72
C LEU A 21 33.41 -26.38 4.78
N THR A 22 32.69 -26.07 3.69
CA THR A 22 31.88 -24.86 3.58
C THR A 22 30.65 -24.95 4.50
N VAL A 23 30.81 -24.57 5.77
CA VAL A 23 29.70 -24.49 6.73
C VAL A 23 28.85 -23.26 6.39
N ILE A 24 27.91 -23.45 5.46
CA ILE A 24 26.85 -22.47 5.17
C ILE A 24 25.85 -22.52 6.34
N ALA A 25 26.20 -21.84 7.43
CA ALA A 25 25.31 -21.58 8.54
C ALA A 25 24.24 -20.57 8.09
N ALA A 26 23.18 -21.07 7.46
CA ALA A 26 22.03 -20.27 7.02
C ALA A 26 21.24 -19.77 8.25
N GLY A 27 21.74 -18.70 8.88
CA GLY A 27 21.16 -18.05 10.05
C GLY A 27 19.89 -17.28 9.75
N ILE A 28 18.84 -17.97 9.27
CA ILE A 28 17.47 -17.44 9.18
C ILE A 28 16.87 -17.43 10.60
N ALA A 29 17.45 -16.59 11.45
CA ALA A 29 17.05 -16.42 12.83
C ALA A 29 15.85 -15.48 12.90
N ALA A 30 14.66 -16.09 12.91
CA ALA A 30 13.41 -15.47 13.36
C ALA A 30 13.01 -14.14 12.70
N LEU A 31 12.44 -14.23 11.49
CA LEU A 31 11.19 -13.48 11.22
C LEU A 31 10.03 -14.12 12.03
N GLY A 32 10.22 -14.17 13.35
CA GLY A 32 9.25 -14.71 14.30
C GLY A 32 8.14 -13.70 14.49
N GLY A 33 7.15 -13.73 13.61
CA GLY A 33 6.10 -12.72 13.53
C GLY A 33 5.37 -12.56 14.86
N TYR A 34 5.64 -11.44 15.55
CA TYR A 34 4.80 -10.94 16.63
C TYR A 34 3.52 -10.35 16.03
N TRP A 35 2.73 -11.21 15.41
CA TRP A 35 1.32 -10.95 15.13
C TRP A 35 0.58 -10.97 16.47
N THR A 36 0.71 -9.90 17.25
CA THR A 36 -0.42 -9.49 18.07
C THR A 36 -1.59 -9.34 17.14
N GLY A 37 -2.54 -10.28 17.24
CA GLY A 37 -3.93 -10.01 16.92
C GLY A 37 -4.38 -8.91 17.87
N VAL A 38 -4.08 -7.65 17.52
CA VAL A 38 -4.71 -6.49 18.11
C VAL A 38 -6.19 -6.70 17.86
N SER A 39 -6.94 -6.91 18.93
CA SER A 39 -8.40 -6.95 18.88
C SER A 39 -8.85 -5.73 18.11
N HIS A 40 -9.37 -5.92 16.89
CA HIS A 40 -9.75 -4.79 16.05
C HIS A 40 -10.91 -4.10 16.76
N ASP A 41 -10.62 -2.94 17.34
CA ASP A 41 -11.56 -2.26 18.22
C ASP A 41 -12.74 -1.84 17.34
N ARG A 42 -13.99 -2.12 17.74
CA ARG A 42 -15.15 -1.97 16.82
C ARG A 42 -15.45 -0.52 16.43
N HIS A 43 -14.62 0.42 16.91
CA HIS A 43 -14.68 1.84 16.65
C HIS A 43 -13.36 2.40 16.09
N SER A 44 -12.38 1.56 15.73
CA SER A 44 -11.11 1.98 15.11
C SER A 44 -11.21 2.13 13.58
N ALA A 45 -11.68 3.28 13.12
CA ALA A 45 -11.62 3.66 11.71
C ALA A 45 -10.15 3.80 11.24
N THR A 46 -9.70 2.87 10.39
CA THR A 46 -8.35 2.92 9.81
C THR A 46 -8.40 3.63 8.46
N ALA A 47 -7.64 4.72 8.32
CA ALA A 47 -7.48 5.42 7.04
C ALA A 47 -6.30 4.85 6.24
N VAL A 48 -6.51 4.57 4.96
CA VAL A 48 -5.51 4.04 4.02
C VAL A 48 -5.44 4.96 2.81
N VAL A 49 -4.23 5.27 2.34
CA VAL A 49 -4.04 6.01 1.08
C VAL A 49 -3.90 5.00 -0.06
N LEU A 50 -4.72 5.15 -1.10
CA LEU A 50 -4.73 4.34 -2.31
C LEU A 50 -4.46 5.24 -3.52
N THR A 51 -3.57 4.81 -4.42
CA THR A 51 -3.35 5.46 -5.73
C THR A 51 -3.88 4.53 -6.82
N GLY A 52 -4.44 5.07 -7.90
CA GLY A 52 -5.07 4.26 -8.94
C GLY A 52 -5.79 5.08 -10.00
N ALA A 53 -6.73 4.43 -10.68
CA ALA A 53 -7.62 5.03 -11.67
C ALA A 53 -9.09 4.90 -11.25
N VAL A 54 -9.84 5.98 -11.38
CA VAL A 54 -11.31 5.98 -11.37
C VAL A 54 -11.76 5.58 -12.76
N THR A 55 -12.68 4.61 -12.84
CA THR A 55 -13.17 4.05 -14.12
C THR A 55 -14.65 4.35 -14.37
N TRP A 56 -15.37 4.72 -13.32
CA TRP A 56 -16.75 5.22 -13.37
C TRP A 56 -17.00 6.14 -12.18
N SER A 57 -17.84 7.15 -12.35
CA SER A 57 -18.30 8.03 -11.29
C SER A 57 -19.74 8.50 -11.49
N ASN A 58 -20.38 8.95 -10.42
CA ASN A 58 -21.63 9.70 -10.46
C ASN A 58 -21.67 10.76 -9.35
N GLU A 59 -21.82 12.03 -9.73
CA GLU A 59 -21.81 13.19 -8.83
C GLU A 59 -23.03 13.25 -7.91
N GLU A 60 -24.23 12.94 -8.41
CA GLU A 60 -25.49 13.00 -7.65
C GLU A 60 -25.52 12.00 -6.48
N THR A 61 -25.00 10.79 -6.69
CA THR A 61 -24.92 9.72 -5.69
C THR A 61 -23.60 9.74 -4.91
N ARG A 62 -22.61 10.51 -5.39
CA ARG A 62 -21.22 10.54 -4.90
C ARG A 62 -20.60 9.13 -4.81
N LEU A 63 -20.80 8.31 -5.84
CA LEU A 63 -20.22 6.97 -5.96
C LEU A 63 -19.16 6.93 -7.06
N ILE A 64 -18.11 6.14 -6.86
CA ILE A 64 -17.06 5.87 -7.85
C ILE A 64 -16.67 4.39 -7.90
N ALA A 65 -16.31 3.88 -9.08
CA ALA A 65 -15.55 2.64 -9.22
C ALA A 65 -14.05 2.98 -9.33
N PHE A 66 -13.20 2.24 -8.61
CA PHE A 66 -11.76 2.52 -8.54
C PHE A 66 -10.93 1.25 -8.71
N GLU A 67 -9.84 1.38 -9.47
CA GLU A 67 -8.82 0.36 -9.70
C GLU A 67 -7.51 0.80 -9.05
N VAL A 68 -7.11 0.11 -7.98
CA VAL A 68 -5.91 0.42 -7.19
C VAL A 68 -4.66 -0.07 -7.94
N ASP A 69 -3.64 0.79 -8.02
CA ASP A 69 -2.37 0.49 -8.68
C ASP A 69 -1.72 -0.80 -8.14
N GLY A 70 -1.36 -1.70 -9.04
CA GLY A 70 -0.69 -2.96 -8.71
C GLY A 70 -1.58 -4.05 -8.10
N VAL A 71 -2.88 -3.80 -7.89
CA VAL A 71 -3.83 -4.81 -7.39
C VAL A 71 -4.46 -5.57 -8.55
N VAL A 72 -4.13 -6.86 -8.68
CA VAL A 72 -4.76 -7.75 -9.66
C VAL A 72 -6.09 -8.27 -9.09
N ARG A 73 -7.21 -7.75 -9.60
CA ARG A 73 -8.57 -8.26 -9.34
C ARG A 73 -8.69 -9.71 -9.85
N LYS A 74 -9.50 -10.56 -9.18
CA LYS A 74 -9.86 -11.89 -9.76
C LYS A 74 -10.92 -11.70 -10.85
N PRO A 75 -11.06 -12.63 -11.82
CA PRO A 75 -12.03 -12.51 -12.92
C PRO A 75 -13.49 -12.35 -12.47
N ASP A 76 -13.83 -12.87 -11.29
CA ASP A 76 -15.19 -12.83 -10.70
C ASP A 76 -15.34 -11.79 -9.57
N ASP A 77 -14.28 -11.03 -9.25
CA ASP A 77 -14.38 -9.89 -8.33
C ASP A 77 -14.95 -8.69 -9.10
N GLY A 78 -16.20 -8.30 -8.81
CA GLY A 78 -16.82 -7.10 -9.39
C GLY A 78 -16.15 -5.79 -8.94
N ASP A 79 -16.53 -4.68 -9.58
CA ASP A 79 -15.99 -3.36 -9.25
C ASP A 79 -16.14 -2.99 -7.78
N THR A 80 -15.03 -2.58 -7.17
CA THR A 80 -15.04 -2.03 -5.82
C THR A 80 -15.58 -0.60 -5.88
N ILE A 81 -16.78 -0.40 -5.37
CA ILE A 81 -17.46 0.90 -5.32
C ILE A 81 -17.12 1.61 -4.01
N TYR A 82 -16.75 2.88 -4.11
CA TYR A 82 -16.42 3.78 -3.01
C TYR A 82 -17.44 4.92 -2.95
N SER A 83 -17.83 5.34 -1.74
CA SER A 83 -18.60 6.56 -1.52
C SER A 83 -17.66 7.73 -1.25
N VAL A 84 -17.85 8.84 -1.98
CA VAL A 84 -17.02 10.05 -1.90
C VAL A 84 -17.63 11.02 -0.88
N LEU A 85 -17.25 10.85 0.38
CA LEU A 85 -17.63 11.73 1.48
C LEU A 85 -16.46 12.65 1.84
N THR A 86 -16.06 13.47 0.88
CA THR A 86 -15.05 14.51 1.08
C THR A 86 -15.64 15.91 0.97
N ASP A 87 -15.38 16.73 1.99
CA ASP A 87 -15.59 18.18 1.95
C ASP A 87 -14.30 18.91 1.52
N ASN A 88 -13.19 18.19 1.33
CA ASN A 88 -11.84 18.74 1.17
C ASN A 88 -11.00 17.94 0.16
N TRP A 89 -11.04 18.34 -1.11
CA TRP A 89 -10.30 17.69 -2.19
C TRP A 89 -9.12 18.55 -2.69
N GLN A 90 -8.27 17.97 -3.54
CA GLN A 90 -7.11 18.66 -4.14
C GLN A 90 -7.08 18.46 -5.66
N ASP A 91 -6.87 19.54 -6.41
CA ASP A 91 -6.72 19.49 -7.88
C ASP A 91 -5.29 19.13 -8.33
N VAL A 92 -5.14 18.95 -9.65
CA VAL A 92 -3.88 18.58 -10.31
C VAL A 92 -2.77 19.63 -10.11
N ALA A 93 -3.13 20.90 -9.94
CA ALA A 93 -2.19 21.99 -9.64
C ALA A 93 -1.79 22.03 -8.15
N GLY A 94 -2.43 21.21 -7.30
CA GLY A 94 -2.21 21.15 -5.86
C GLY A 94 -3.09 22.10 -5.05
N THR A 95 -4.03 22.84 -5.68
CA THR A 95 -4.99 23.70 -4.95
C THR A 95 -5.90 22.83 -4.10
N SER A 96 -6.10 23.19 -2.83
CA SER A 96 -7.09 22.53 -1.98
C SER A 96 -8.41 23.26 -2.05
N HIS A 97 -9.48 22.52 -2.36
CA HIS A 97 -10.85 23.00 -2.45
C HIS A 97 -11.61 22.51 -1.21
N SER A 98 -12.25 23.43 -0.49
CA SER A 98 -12.89 23.19 0.82
C SER A 98 -14.28 23.81 0.91
N ASP A 99 -14.98 23.89 -0.21
CA ASP A 99 -16.27 24.54 -0.41
C ASP A 99 -17.43 23.55 -0.60
N GLY A 100 -17.15 22.24 -0.49
CA GLY A 100 -18.12 21.15 -0.68
C GLY A 100 -18.39 20.78 -2.13
N THR A 101 -17.69 21.39 -3.10
CA THR A 101 -17.74 21.00 -4.51
C THR A 101 -17.33 19.55 -4.73
N TYR A 102 -17.89 18.91 -5.76
CA TYR A 102 -17.44 17.59 -6.17
C TYR A 102 -16.08 17.69 -6.89
N PRO A 103 -15.14 16.75 -6.69
CA PRO A 103 -13.81 16.85 -7.31
C PRO A 103 -13.88 16.80 -8.83
N THR A 104 -13.25 17.74 -9.53
CA THR A 104 -13.47 17.90 -10.98
C THR A 104 -12.97 16.73 -11.82
N CYS A 105 -11.96 15.98 -11.37
CA CYS A 105 -11.51 14.73 -11.99
C CYS A 105 -12.46 13.53 -11.74
N LEU A 106 -13.56 13.73 -11.00
CA LEU A 106 -14.64 12.76 -10.82
C LEU A 106 -15.95 13.23 -11.47
N GLY A 107 -16.05 14.50 -11.88
CA GLY A 107 -17.26 15.05 -12.48
C GLY A 107 -17.54 14.48 -13.87
N GLY A 108 -18.81 14.39 -14.24
CA GLY A 108 -19.21 14.07 -15.61
C GLY A 108 -19.11 15.28 -16.54
N ASN A 109 -18.99 14.99 -17.85
CA ASN A 109 -18.74 16.01 -18.86
C ASN A 109 -20.04 16.63 -19.41
N GLY A 110 -20.03 17.94 -19.69
CA GLY A 110 -21.12 18.63 -20.39
C GLY A 110 -22.45 18.77 -19.63
N GLY A 111 -22.48 18.44 -18.33
CA GLY A 111 -23.70 18.45 -17.50
C GLY A 111 -24.37 17.08 -17.35
N ASP A 112 -23.76 16.01 -17.84
CA ASP A 112 -24.04 14.66 -17.35
C ASP A 112 -23.42 14.51 -15.94
N PRO A 113 -24.14 14.05 -14.91
CA PRO A 113 -23.55 13.77 -13.61
C PRO A 113 -22.72 12.47 -13.58
N VAL A 114 -22.80 11.62 -14.61
CA VAL A 114 -22.01 10.38 -14.74
C VAL A 114 -20.73 10.64 -15.52
N SER A 115 -19.62 10.05 -15.09
CA SER A 115 -18.44 9.87 -15.94
C SER A 115 -18.10 8.41 -16.15
N THR A 116 -17.60 8.10 -17.35
CA THR A 116 -16.89 6.87 -17.70
C THR A 116 -15.45 7.18 -18.16
N ASP A 117 -15.00 8.42 -17.98
CA ASP A 117 -13.65 8.83 -18.34
C ASP A 117 -12.67 8.33 -17.27
N HIS A 118 -11.53 7.78 -17.71
CA HIS A 118 -10.54 7.19 -16.81
C HIS A 118 -9.60 8.27 -16.24
N HIS A 119 -9.73 8.56 -14.95
CA HIS A 119 -8.96 9.61 -14.25
C HIS A 119 -8.04 9.06 -13.16
N ARG A 120 -6.82 9.57 -13.06
CA ARG A 120 -5.84 9.17 -12.05
C ARG A 120 -6.11 9.92 -10.74
N ALA A 121 -6.25 9.17 -9.64
CA ALA A 121 -6.53 9.75 -8.34
C ALA A 121 -5.73 9.11 -7.20
N GLU A 122 -5.49 9.91 -6.17
CA GLU A 122 -5.05 9.48 -4.85
C GLU A 122 -6.24 9.66 -3.88
N LEU A 123 -6.69 8.57 -3.28
CA LEU A 123 -7.83 8.52 -2.36
C LEU A 123 -7.32 8.23 -0.95
N THR A 124 -7.74 9.02 0.05
CA THR A 124 -7.70 8.57 1.44
C THR A 124 -9.03 7.89 1.75
N VAL A 125 -9.01 6.58 1.97
CA VAL A 125 -10.18 5.74 2.19
C VAL A 125 -10.25 5.28 3.64
N ILE A 126 -11.44 5.25 4.21
CA ILE A 126 -11.77 4.56 5.45
C ILE A 126 -12.69 3.39 5.12
N ASP A 127 -12.35 2.20 5.61
CA ASP A 127 -13.24 1.05 5.61
C ASP A 127 -14.16 1.11 6.83
N TRP A 128 -15.47 1.26 6.60
CA TRP A 128 -16.48 1.20 7.67
C TRP A 128 -17.12 -0.18 7.69
N ASP A 129 -16.80 -0.97 8.72
CA ASP A 129 -17.51 -2.20 9.03
C ASP A 129 -18.78 -1.91 9.84
N THR A 130 -19.91 -2.50 9.45
CA THR A 130 -21.24 -2.26 10.02
C THR A 130 -21.77 -3.44 10.85
N ASP A 131 -20.87 -4.26 11.39
CA ASP A 131 -21.19 -5.44 12.22
C ASP A 131 -22.12 -6.44 11.50
N GLY A 132 -21.97 -6.58 10.18
CA GLY A 132 -22.52 -7.69 9.38
C GLY A 132 -23.45 -7.34 8.21
N ALA A 133 -23.78 -6.06 7.96
CA ALA A 133 -24.66 -5.68 6.84
C ALA A 133 -23.90 -5.48 5.51
N GLN A 134 -22.80 -4.72 5.54
CA GLN A 134 -21.83 -4.55 4.46
C GLN A 134 -20.58 -3.81 4.98
N ARG A 135 -19.41 -4.04 4.38
CA ARG A 135 -18.28 -3.13 4.53
C ARG A 135 -18.41 -2.03 3.49
N MET A 136 -18.40 -0.77 3.94
CA MET A 136 -18.50 0.40 3.07
C MET A 136 -17.12 1.02 2.91
N HIS A 137 -16.67 1.21 1.68
CA HIS A 137 -15.42 1.92 1.38
C HIS A 137 -15.73 3.41 1.20
N VAL A 138 -15.15 4.28 2.03
CA VAL A 138 -15.47 5.72 2.05
C VAL A 138 -14.22 6.54 1.75
N ALA A 139 -14.19 7.19 0.59
CA ALA A 139 -13.14 8.15 0.22
C ALA A 139 -13.41 9.50 0.91
N VAL A 140 -12.62 9.79 1.96
CA VAL A 140 -12.75 11.01 2.79
C VAL A 140 -11.85 12.17 2.32
N ARG A 141 -10.86 11.89 1.48
CA ARG A 141 -10.07 12.88 0.72
C ARG A 141 -9.82 12.34 -0.68
N VAL A 142 -9.99 13.20 -1.68
CA VAL A 142 -9.65 12.96 -3.08
C VAL A 142 -8.56 13.92 -3.51
N ARG A 143 -7.61 13.45 -4.31
CA ARG A 143 -6.63 14.26 -5.01
C ARG A 143 -6.54 13.82 -6.47
N CYS A 144 -6.80 14.75 -7.38
CA CYS A 144 -6.63 14.55 -8.82
C CYS A 144 -5.14 14.49 -9.19
N LEU A 145 -4.76 13.64 -10.13
CA LEU A 145 -3.37 13.45 -10.57
C LEU A 145 -3.16 13.70 -12.07
N ASP A 146 -4.23 13.79 -12.86
CA ASP A 146 -4.28 14.22 -14.27
C ASP A 146 -5.48 15.13 -14.57
#